data_AF-A0A9W8EQ53-F1
#
_entry.id   AF-A0A9W8EQ53-F1
#
_cell.length_a   1.000
_cell.length_b   1.000
_cell.length_c   1.000
_cell.angle_alpha   90.00
_cell.angle_beta   90.00
_cell.angle_gamma   90.00
#
_symmetry.space_group_name_H-M   'P 1'
#
loop_
_entity.id
_entity.type
_entity.pdbx_description
1 polymer ?
#
loop_
_entity_poly.entity_id
_entity_poly.type
_entity_poly.pdbx_seq_one_letter_code
_entity_poly.pdbx_strand_id
1 'polypeptide(L)'
;MAPRQKHGSSAAGSGLQPGSQQALVKHTQLDFNALNIQVLRRYRQAFKLNVKARSSKDDLVLAASRHFNNYMVDEVDTIARFLYTVHSNKEKVTSVGY
;
A
#
# COMPACT_ATOMS: atom_id res chain seq x y z
N MET A 1 36.61 59.53 -13.53
CA MET A 1 36.94 58.85 -12.26
C MET A 1 36.89 57.35 -12.51
N ALA A 2 37.96 56.63 -12.16
CA ALA A 2 38.32 55.30 -12.66
C ALA A 2 37.54 54.12 -12.02
N PRO A 3 37.39 52.96 -12.72
CA PRO A 3 37.07 51.69 -12.09
C PRO A 3 38.35 50.95 -11.67
N ARG A 4 38.40 50.39 -10.45
CA ARG A 4 39.45 49.43 -10.05
C ARG A 4 38.85 48.09 -9.59
N GLN A 5 39.29 47.08 -10.32
CA GLN A 5 39.39 45.63 -10.10
C GLN A 5 39.37 45.14 -8.64
N LYS A 6 38.79 43.95 -8.40
CA LYS A 6 39.59 42.75 -8.08
C LYS A 6 38.78 41.44 -8.06
N HIS A 7 39.49 40.40 -8.50
CA HIS A 7 39.14 38.99 -8.57
C HIS A 7 38.73 38.35 -7.24
N GLY A 8 37.91 37.31 -7.33
CA GLY A 8 37.69 36.34 -6.25
C GLY A 8 37.21 35.01 -6.82
N SER A 9 38.14 34.16 -7.22
CA SER A 9 37.90 32.74 -7.51
C SER A 9 37.55 32.00 -6.22
N SER A 10 36.42 31.28 -6.22
CA SER A 10 36.13 30.18 -5.31
C SER A 10 35.58 29.04 -6.17
N ALA A 11 36.42 28.09 -6.56
CA ALA A 11 36.77 26.89 -5.79
C ALA A 11 35.64 25.85 -5.81
N ALA A 12 35.91 24.82 -6.62
CA ALA A 12 35.50 23.43 -6.55
C ALA A 12 34.56 23.02 -5.40
N GLY A 13 33.47 22.36 -5.79
CA GLY A 13 32.63 21.63 -4.85
C GLY A 13 31.34 21.10 -5.46
N SER A 14 31.32 20.65 -6.71
CA SER A 14 30.19 19.88 -7.24
C SER A 14 30.26 18.48 -6.62
N GLY A 15 29.81 18.39 -5.37
CA GLY A 15 29.61 17.14 -4.66
C GLY A 15 28.67 16.26 -5.48
N LEU A 16 29.19 15.12 -5.91
CA LEU A 16 28.41 13.97 -6.32
C LEU A 16 27.45 13.63 -5.18
N GLN A 17 26.16 13.90 -5.38
CA GLN A 17 25.14 13.38 -4.49
C GLN A 17 24.97 11.89 -4.86
N PRO A 18 25.29 10.95 -3.95
CA PRO A 18 25.11 9.54 -4.22
C PRO A 18 23.63 9.27 -4.43
N GLY A 19 23.31 8.59 -5.52
CA GLY A 19 21.95 8.22 -5.88
C GLY A 19 21.27 7.50 -4.73
N SER A 20 20.26 8.14 -4.16
CA SER A 20 19.18 7.43 -3.49
C SER A 20 18.41 6.68 -4.57
N GLN A 21 18.95 5.54 -4.99
CA GLN A 21 18.16 4.47 -5.57
C GLN A 21 17.23 3.99 -4.46
N GLN A 22 16.16 4.74 -4.20
CA GLN A 22 14.95 4.14 -3.64
C GLN A 22 14.55 3.11 -4.69
N ALA A 23 14.94 1.85 -4.45
CA ALA A 23 14.41 0.74 -5.19
C ALA A 23 12.91 0.95 -5.20
N LEU A 24 12.34 1.22 -6.37
CA LEU A 24 10.91 1.40 -6.55
C LEU A 24 10.30 0.09 -6.07
N VAL A 25 9.89 0.05 -4.80
CA VAL A 25 9.12 -1.04 -4.25
C VAL A 25 7.85 -0.98 -5.06
N LYS A 26 7.77 -1.85 -6.08
CA LYS A 26 6.57 -1.98 -6.90
C LYS A 26 5.53 -2.59 -5.98
N HIS A 27 4.83 -1.74 -5.23
CA HIS A 27 3.61 -2.13 -4.55
C HIS A 27 2.72 -2.75 -5.62
N THR A 28 2.43 -4.04 -5.48
CA THR A 28 1.54 -4.77 -6.38
C THR A 28 0.25 -3.98 -6.51
N GLN A 29 0.06 -3.32 -7.66
CA GLN A 29 -1.11 -2.50 -7.91
C GLN A 29 -2.30 -3.44 -8.03
N LEU A 30 -3.16 -3.44 -7.01
CA LEU A 30 -4.35 -4.28 -6.97
C LEU A 30 -5.50 -3.55 -7.66
N ASP A 31 -5.99 -4.11 -8.77
CA ASP A 31 -7.16 -3.57 -9.47
C ASP A 31 -8.45 -4.04 -8.79
N PHE A 32 -9.07 -3.13 -8.03
CA PHE A 32 -10.36 -3.38 -7.37
C PHE A 32 -11.54 -3.45 -8.36
N ASN A 33 -11.41 -2.91 -9.58
CA ASN A 33 -12.49 -2.96 -10.57
C ASN A 33 -12.66 -4.36 -11.17
N ALA A 34 -11.58 -5.15 -11.22
CA ALA A 34 -11.63 -6.56 -11.60
C ALA A 34 -12.38 -7.44 -10.58
N LEU A 35 -12.59 -6.96 -9.34
CA LEU A 35 -13.24 -7.71 -8.28
C LEU A 35 -14.77 -7.68 -8.39
N ASN A 36 -15.40 -8.79 -7.98
CA ASN A 36 -16.86 -8.89 -7.86
C ASN A 36 -17.37 -7.99 -6.71
N ILE A 37 -18.55 -7.39 -6.88
CA ILE A 37 -19.22 -6.56 -5.87
C ILE A 37 -19.35 -7.25 -4.50
N GLN A 38 -19.51 -8.57 -4.44
CA GLN A 38 -19.57 -9.30 -3.17
C GLN A 38 -18.23 -9.29 -2.43
N VAL A 39 -17.12 -9.39 -3.16
CA VAL A 39 -15.76 -9.30 -2.58
C VAL A 39 -15.53 -7.89 -2.04
N LEU A 40 -15.93 -6.87 -2.80
CA LEU A 40 -15.84 -5.47 -2.37
C LEU A 40 -16.67 -5.19 -1.11
N ARG A 41 -17.87 -5.79 -1.00
CA ARG A 41 -18.70 -5.71 0.22
C ARG A 41 -18.04 -6.41 1.41
N ARG A 42 -17.42 -7.58 1.21
CA ARG A 42 -16.65 -8.26 2.26
C ARG A 42 -15.46 -7.44 2.71
N TYR A 43 -14.73 -6.83 1.78
CA TYR A 43 -13.62 -5.91 2.09
C TYR A 43 -14.11 -4.74 2.94
N ARG A 44 -15.21 -4.09 2.52
CA ARG A 44 -15.84 -3.01 3.29
C ARG A 44 -16.19 -3.44 4.71
N GLN A 45 -16.77 -4.64 4.88
CA GLN A 45 -17.16 -5.15 6.20
C GLN A 45 -15.94 -5.48 7.08
N ALA A 46 -14.92 -6.12 6.50
CA ALA A 46 -13.71 -6.51 7.22
C ALA A 46 -12.95 -5.30 7.79
N PHE A 47 -12.81 -4.24 6.97
CA PHE A 47 -12.10 -3.02 7.35
C PHE A 47 -13.04 -1.91 7.85
N LYS A 48 -14.33 -2.20 8.03
CA LYS A 48 -15.36 -1.27 8.52
C LYS A 48 -15.37 0.07 7.77
N LEU A 49 -15.25 0.04 6.44
CA LEU A 49 -15.24 1.23 5.60
C LEU A 49 -16.57 2.00 5.71
N ASN A 50 -16.46 3.32 5.88
CA ASN A 50 -17.58 4.27 5.93
C ASN A 50 -18.17 4.51 4.54
N VAL A 51 -18.86 3.51 4.00
CA VAL A 51 -19.54 3.54 2.70
C VAL A 51 -21.02 3.19 2.91
N LYS A 52 -21.92 3.75 2.11
CA LYS A 52 -23.38 3.56 2.28
C LYS A 52 -23.77 2.09 2.04
N ALA A 53 -24.82 1.62 2.73
CA ALA A 53 -25.21 0.20 2.71
C ALA A 53 -25.58 -0.34 1.32
N ARG A 54 -26.13 0.50 0.45
CA ARG A 54 -26.52 0.16 -0.94
C ARG A 54 -25.67 0.91 -1.97
N SER A 55 -24.38 1.09 -1.68
CA SER A 55 -23.44 1.72 -2.60
C SER A 55 -23.24 0.93 -3.88
N SER A 56 -22.94 1.64 -4.96
CA SER A 56 -22.65 1.07 -6.28
C SER A 56 -21.31 0.33 -6.26
N LYS A 57 -21.02 -0.42 -7.34
CA LYS A 57 -19.69 -1.05 -7.51
C LYS A 57 -18.59 0.01 -7.53
N ASP A 58 -18.81 1.10 -8.25
CA ASP A 58 -17.83 2.18 -8.42
C ASP A 58 -17.50 2.88 -7.09
N ASP A 59 -18.52 3.13 -6.26
CA ASP A 59 -18.33 3.69 -4.92
C ASP A 59 -17.47 2.78 -4.03
N LEU A 60 -17.72 1.46 -4.11
CA LEU A 60 -16.98 0.47 -3.34
C LEU A 60 -15.53 0.34 -3.83
N VAL A 61 -15.31 0.38 -5.14
CA VAL A 61 -13.97 0.39 -5.74
C VAL A 61 -13.19 1.61 -5.26
N LEU A 62 -13.77 2.81 -5.40
CA LEU A 62 -13.12 4.06 -5.00
C LEU A 62 -12.74 4.05 -3.52
N ALA A 63 -13.66 3.61 -2.66
CA ALA A 63 -13.42 3.54 -1.22
C ALA A 63 -12.36 2.49 -0.87
N ALA A 64 -12.40 1.32 -1.50
CA ALA A 64 -11.43 0.25 -1.24
C ALA A 64 -10.03 0.63 -1.73
N SER A 65 -9.89 1.21 -2.91
CA SER A 65 -8.61 1.70 -3.45
C SER A 65 -8.00 2.77 -2.55
N ARG A 66 -8.81 3.76 -2.12
CA ARG A 66 -8.35 4.82 -1.21
C ARG A 66 -7.89 4.25 0.13
N HIS A 67 -8.65 3.32 0.71
CA HIS A 67 -8.30 2.67 1.96
C HIS A 67 -7.00 1.86 1.80
N PHE A 68 -6.90 1.01 0.78
CA PHE A 68 -5.75 0.13 0.55
C PHE A 68 -4.43 0.92 0.41
N ASN A 69 -4.45 2.04 -0.30
CA ASN A 69 -3.25 2.87 -0.48
C ASN A 69 -2.77 3.56 0.80
N ASN A 70 -3.67 3.80 1.75
CA ASN A 70 -3.36 4.51 3.01
C ASN A 70 -3.26 3.56 4.22
N TYR A 71 -3.61 2.29 4.04
CA TYR A 71 -3.66 1.31 5.12
C TYR A 71 -2.25 0.78 5.40
N MET A 72 -1.75 1.06 6.60
CA MET A 72 -0.50 0.47 7.09
C MET A 72 -0.77 -0.89 7.70
N VAL A 73 0.02 -1.88 7.31
CA VAL A 73 -0.08 -3.27 7.78
C VAL A 73 1.02 -3.53 8.80
N ASP A 74 0.68 -4.13 9.94
CA ASP A 74 1.69 -4.76 10.80
C ASP A 74 2.07 -6.10 10.19
N GLU A 75 3.22 -6.16 9.52
CA GLU A 75 3.65 -7.34 8.77
C GLU A 75 3.83 -8.55 9.68
N VAL A 76 4.33 -8.37 10.90
CA VAL A 76 4.63 -9.47 11.81
C VAL A 76 3.33 -10.14 12.27
N ASP A 77 2.37 -9.37 12.79
CA ASP A 77 1.08 -9.93 13.20
C ASP A 77 0.31 -10.51 12.01
N THR A 78 0.36 -9.83 10.86
CA THR A 78 -0.37 -10.27 9.66
C THR A 78 0.14 -11.61 9.14
N ILE A 79 1.46 -11.78 9.03
CA ILE A 79 2.07 -13.03 8.58
C ILE A 79 1.84 -14.13 9.62
N ALA A 80 2.04 -13.85 10.91
CA ALA A 80 1.82 -14.83 11.97
C ALA A 80 0.36 -15.33 11.99
N ARG A 81 -0.60 -14.41 11.87
CA ARG A 81 -2.04 -14.72 11.83
C ARG A 81 -2.41 -15.49 10.58
N PHE A 82 -1.83 -15.15 9.42
CA PHE A 82 -2.02 -15.92 8.19
C PHE A 82 -1.54 -17.37 8.35
N LEU A 83 -0.30 -17.57 8.81
CA LEU A 83 0.28 -18.90 9.01
C LEU A 83 -0.54 -19.72 10.00
N TYR A 84 -0.91 -19.13 11.15
CA TYR A 84 -1.77 -19.78 12.13
C TYR A 84 -3.12 -20.20 11.52
N THR A 85 -3.79 -19.29 10.82
CA THR A 85 -5.10 -19.54 10.22
C THR A 85 -5.02 -20.65 9.16
N VAL A 86 -3.99 -20.66 8.32
CA VAL A 86 -3.79 -21.70 7.30
C VAL A 86 -3.49 -23.06 7.95
N HIS A 87 -2.64 -23.11 8.97
CA HIS A 87 -2.32 -24.36 9.67
C HIS A 87 -3.50 -24.90 10.47
N SER A 88 -4.22 -24.06 11.23
CA SER A 88 -5.33 -24.48 12.08
C SER A 88 -6.61 -24.81 11.30
N ASN A 89 -6.83 -24.20 10.14
CA ASN A 89 -8.00 -24.53 9.31
C ASN A 89 -7.85 -25.85 8.56
N LYS A 90 -6.63 -26.40 8.42
CA LYS A 90 -6.44 -27.76 7.88
C LYS A 90 -7.09 -28.82 8.78
N GLU A 91 -7.14 -28.61 10.10
CA GLU A 91 -7.78 -29.54 11.04
C GLU A 91 -9.31 -29.40 11.09
N LYS A 92 -9.86 -28.21 10.80
CA LYS A 92 -11.31 -27.98 10.83
C LYS A 92 -12.03 -28.48 9.57
N VAL A 93 -11.33 -28.60 8.44
CA VAL A 93 -11.92 -29.09 7.18
C VAL A 93 -12.07 -30.62 7.17
N THR A 94 -11.34 -31.35 8.01
CA THR A 94 -11.41 -32.83 8.10
C THR A 94 -12.40 -33.36 9.15
N SER A 95 -13.11 -32.48 9.88
CA SER A 95 -14.10 -32.87 10.90
C SER A 95 -15.48 -32.27 10.61
N VAL A 96 -15.90 -32.37 9.35
CA VAL A 96 -17.33 -32.33 9.02
C VAL A 96 -17.60 -33.66 8.30
N GLY A 97 -18.05 -34.63 9.09
CA GLY A 97 -18.39 -35.95 8.61
C GLY A 97 -19.53 -35.90 7.60
N TYR A 98 -19.31 -36.59 6.49
CA TYR A 98 -20.26 -37.47 5.84
C TYR A 98 -19.54 -38.77 5.52
#